data_AF-A0AAJ1I487-F1
#
_entry.id   AF-A0AAJ1I487-F1
#
_cell.length_a   1.000
_cell.length_b   1.000
_cell.length_c   1.000
_cell.angle_alpha   90.00
_cell.angle_beta   90.00
_cell.angle_gamma   90.00
#
_symmetry.space_group_name_H-M   'P 1'
#
loop_
_entity.id
_entity.type
_entity.pdbx_description
1 polymer ?
#
loop_
_entity_poly.entity_id
_entity_poly.type
_entity_poly.pdbx_seq_one_letter_code
_entity_poly.pdbx_strand_id
1 'polypeptide(L)'
;MCNRYTPPEEIEIERAFALGRQAPNRWWKPHVTPLALGPYIKPGGVLEVGQWGMIPRSSKTRRPMTVDGKPMSTNNARRETLAKSWTFAPAWRAGQRCLIPVESWVEPYWGLGSRNVWWSFRRADGTPAALAGLYSEWVEPATGEVVPNYTMITQPADGHPVLALMHRPGKEKRGVVMLEPGDWDAWLHGTAAQAEALIKLPPLGVLRSGAEKPEEEALLPAEQLQALKLEG
;
A
#
# COMPACT_ATOMS: atom_id res chain seq x y z
N MET A 1 -1.91 9.78 3.69
CA MET A 1 -1.59 8.35 3.44
C MET A 1 -2.16 7.94 2.10
N CYS A 2 -1.56 6.96 1.43
CA CYS A 2 -2.00 6.44 0.14
C CYS A 2 -3.43 5.91 0.19
N ASN A 3 -4.28 6.37 -0.74
CA ASN A 3 -5.67 5.96 -0.87
C ASN A 3 -6.05 5.57 -2.31
N ARG A 4 -5.07 5.42 -3.21
CA ARG A 4 -5.29 4.92 -4.55
C ARG A 4 -4.01 4.31 -5.10
N TYR A 5 -4.13 3.12 -5.66
CA TYR A 5 -3.06 2.48 -6.40
C TYR A 5 -3.62 1.76 -7.63
N THR A 6 -2.75 1.51 -8.60
CA THR A 6 -3.03 0.73 -9.80
C THR A 6 -2.30 -0.62 -9.63
N PRO A 7 -3.03 -1.73 -9.46
CA PRO A 7 -2.42 -3.06 -9.52
C PRO A 7 -1.96 -3.36 -10.96
N PRO A 8 -0.88 -4.12 -11.14
CA PRO A 8 -0.49 -4.63 -12.46
C PRO A 8 -1.47 -5.73 -12.92
N GLU A 9 -1.35 -6.16 -14.18
CA GLU A 9 -2.12 -7.30 -14.71
C GLU A 9 -1.66 -8.62 -14.08
N GLU A 10 -2.53 -9.63 -14.03
CA GLU A 10 -2.22 -10.92 -13.37
C GLU A 10 -0.94 -11.57 -13.95
N ILE A 11 -0.76 -11.52 -15.28
CA ILE A 11 0.43 -12.06 -15.95
C ILE A 11 1.73 -11.33 -15.57
N GLU A 12 1.64 -10.03 -15.25
CA GLU A 12 2.78 -9.24 -14.80
C GLU A 12 3.13 -9.57 -13.36
N ILE A 13 2.13 -9.84 -12.52
CA ILE A 13 2.33 -10.36 -11.16
C ILE A 13 3.02 -11.71 -11.21
N GLU A 14 2.49 -12.66 -11.98
CA GLU A 14 3.04 -14.00 -12.10
C GLU A 14 4.52 -13.96 -12.54
N ARG A 15 4.84 -13.10 -13.52
CA ARG A 15 6.22 -12.92 -14.01
C ARG A 15 7.13 -12.27 -12.96
N ALA A 16 6.72 -11.14 -12.39
CA ALA A 16 7.58 -10.33 -11.52
C ALA A 16 7.83 -11.01 -10.17
N PHE A 17 6.85 -11.78 -9.67
CA PHE A 17 6.92 -12.46 -8.38
C PHE A 17 7.21 -13.96 -8.49
N ALA A 18 7.56 -14.44 -9.70
CA ALA A 18 7.85 -15.84 -10.00
C ALA A 18 6.76 -16.80 -9.51
N LEU A 19 5.49 -16.40 -9.63
CA LEU A 19 4.36 -17.25 -9.26
C LEU A 19 4.10 -18.22 -10.42
N GLY A 20 3.95 -19.51 -10.09
CA GLY A 20 3.37 -20.47 -11.05
C GLY A 20 1.95 -20.07 -11.41
N ARG A 21 1.47 -20.49 -12.59
CA ARG A 21 0.11 -20.19 -13.05
C ARG A 21 -0.92 -20.59 -12.00
N GLN A 22 -1.70 -19.62 -11.50
CA GLN A 22 -2.69 -19.89 -10.46
C GLN A 22 -4.11 -19.94 -11.03
N ALA A 23 -5.09 -20.37 -10.21
CA ALA A 23 -6.47 -20.61 -10.64
C ALA A 23 -7.00 -19.42 -11.47
N PRO A 24 -7.65 -19.66 -12.62
CA PRO A 24 -8.00 -18.61 -13.56
C PRO A 24 -9.12 -17.70 -13.04
N ASN A 25 -9.14 -16.46 -13.54
CA ASN A 25 -10.20 -15.44 -13.40
C ASN A 25 -10.28 -14.73 -12.04
N ARG A 26 -9.16 -14.23 -11.53
CA ARG A 26 -9.20 -13.17 -10.52
C ARG A 26 -9.56 -11.84 -11.19
N TRP A 27 -10.38 -11.04 -10.54
CA TRP A 27 -10.75 -9.73 -11.06
C TRP A 27 -10.59 -8.67 -9.98
N TRP A 28 -9.97 -7.55 -10.36
CA TRP A 28 -9.87 -6.33 -9.58
C TRP A 28 -10.09 -5.13 -10.49
N LYS A 29 -10.37 -3.97 -9.88
CA LYS A 29 -10.51 -2.72 -10.64
C LYS A 29 -9.13 -2.22 -11.10
N PRO A 30 -9.05 -1.53 -12.26
CA PRO A 30 -7.80 -0.87 -12.69
C PRO A 30 -7.25 0.14 -11.67
N HIS A 31 -8.14 0.75 -10.88
CA HIS A 31 -7.75 1.59 -9.75
C HIS A 31 -8.41 1.06 -8.48
N VAL A 32 -7.59 0.67 -7.53
CA VAL A 32 -8.03 0.17 -6.22
C VAL A 32 -8.03 1.34 -5.23
N THR A 33 -9.17 1.53 -4.58
CA THR A 33 -9.42 2.55 -3.55
C THR A 33 -9.87 1.87 -2.26
N PRO A 34 -9.91 2.56 -1.10
CA PRO A 34 -10.31 1.94 0.16
C PRO A 34 -11.64 1.19 0.04
N LEU A 35 -11.68 -0.01 0.62
CA LEU A 35 -12.79 -0.98 0.58
C LEU A 35 -13.02 -1.67 -0.78
N ALA A 36 -12.30 -1.30 -1.84
CA ALA A 36 -12.33 -2.06 -3.09
C ALA A 36 -11.51 -3.36 -2.96
N LEU A 37 -11.80 -4.32 -3.84
CA LEU A 37 -11.02 -5.54 -3.96
C LEU A 37 -9.73 -5.29 -4.73
N GLY A 38 -8.61 -5.82 -4.23
CA GLY A 38 -7.31 -5.75 -4.89
C GLY A 38 -6.44 -6.96 -4.60
N PRO A 39 -5.40 -7.21 -5.42
CA PRO A 39 -4.52 -8.36 -5.29
C PRO A 39 -3.50 -8.18 -4.16
N TYR A 40 -3.15 -9.29 -3.50
CA TYR A 40 -1.98 -9.40 -2.63
C TYR A 40 -1.45 -10.84 -2.64
N ILE A 41 -0.16 -10.99 -2.33
CA ILE A 41 0.56 -12.25 -2.35
C ILE A 41 0.86 -12.67 -0.91
N LYS A 42 0.37 -13.86 -0.52
CA LYS A 42 0.63 -14.48 0.78
C LYS A 42 1.92 -15.34 0.74
N PRO A 43 2.45 -15.74 1.92
CA PRO A 43 3.50 -16.76 1.99
C PRO A 43 3.16 -18.00 1.16
N GLY A 44 4.19 -18.60 0.55
CA GLY A 44 4.00 -19.74 -0.36
C GLY A 44 3.55 -19.36 -1.78
N GLY A 45 3.62 -18.07 -2.14
CA GLY A 45 3.33 -17.61 -3.51
C GLY A 45 1.85 -17.68 -3.87
N VAL A 46 0.95 -17.51 -2.90
CA VAL A 46 -0.50 -17.55 -3.14
C VAL A 46 -0.99 -16.15 -3.49
N LEU A 47 -1.44 -15.95 -4.73
CA LEU A 47 -2.11 -14.73 -5.16
C LEU A 47 -3.59 -14.77 -4.74
N GLU A 48 -4.01 -13.80 -3.95
CA GLU A 48 -5.37 -13.67 -3.44
C GLU A 48 -5.93 -12.27 -3.74
N VAL A 49 -7.26 -12.17 -3.80
CA VAL A 49 -7.98 -10.91 -3.96
C VAL A 49 -8.81 -10.68 -2.70
N GLY A 50 -8.67 -9.50 -2.10
CA GLY A 50 -9.40 -9.17 -0.88
C GLY A 50 -9.69 -7.68 -0.75
N GLN A 51 -10.42 -7.30 0.29
CA GLN A 51 -10.76 -5.90 0.57
C GLN A 51 -9.52 -5.11 1.01
N TRP A 52 -9.27 -3.96 0.37
CA TRP A 52 -8.29 -2.99 0.87
C TRP A 52 -8.83 -2.18 2.04
N GLY A 53 -8.59 -2.68 3.26
CA GLY A 53 -9.20 -2.17 4.47
C GLY A 53 -9.42 -3.33 5.43
N MET A 54 -8.43 -3.54 6.31
CA MET A 54 -8.45 -4.68 7.22
C MET A 54 -9.69 -4.63 8.11
N ILE A 55 -10.40 -5.75 8.19
CA ILE A 55 -11.62 -5.89 8.97
C ILE A 55 -11.23 -6.44 10.35
N PRO A 56 -11.42 -5.68 11.44
CA PRO A 56 -11.20 -6.21 12.78
C PRO A 56 -12.02 -7.47 13.03
N ARG A 57 -11.44 -8.47 13.70
CA ARG A 57 -12.09 -9.77 13.91
C ARG A 57 -13.47 -9.69 14.58
N SER A 58 -13.69 -8.73 15.49
CA SER A 58 -14.98 -8.56 16.16
C SER A 58 -15.91 -7.53 15.50
N SER A 59 -15.57 -7.02 14.31
CA SER A 59 -16.47 -6.20 13.51
C SER A 59 -17.74 -6.96 13.14
N LYS A 60 -18.86 -6.25 13.12
CA LYS A 60 -20.19 -6.79 12.80
C LYS A 60 -20.55 -6.69 11.31
N THR A 61 -19.83 -5.86 10.58
CA THR A 61 -20.05 -5.60 9.15
C THR A 61 -18.70 -5.56 8.43
N ARG A 62 -18.73 -5.71 7.10
CA ARG A 62 -17.53 -5.64 6.24
C ARG A 62 -16.83 -4.28 6.29
N ARG A 63 -17.60 -3.21 6.49
CA ARG A 63 -17.05 -1.87 6.67
C ARG A 63 -16.46 -1.79 8.07
N PRO A 64 -15.15 -1.52 8.23
CA PRO A 64 -14.53 -1.39 9.55
C PRO A 64 -15.16 -0.23 10.32
N MET A 65 -15.58 -0.50 11.55
CA MET A 65 -16.22 0.47 12.46
C MET A 65 -15.54 0.44 13.83
N THR A 66 -15.48 1.58 14.51
CA THR A 66 -15.12 1.66 15.93
C THR A 66 -16.18 0.98 16.78
N VAL A 67 -15.86 0.75 18.06
CA VAL A 67 -16.82 0.22 19.04
C VAL A 67 -18.09 1.08 19.12
N ASP A 68 -17.95 2.40 19.00
CA ASP A 68 -19.06 3.35 19.00
C ASP A 68 -19.76 3.50 17.62
N GLY A 69 -19.46 2.62 16.66
CA GLY A 69 -20.14 2.59 15.36
C GLY A 69 -19.69 3.64 14.35
N LYS A 70 -18.51 4.27 14.52
CA LYS A 70 -17.97 5.22 13.53
C LYS A 70 -17.10 4.51 12.49
N PRO A 71 -17.17 4.85 11.20
CA PRO A 71 -16.29 4.28 10.19
C PRO A 71 -14.81 4.47 10.52
N MET A 72 -14.02 3.41 10.37
CA MET A 72 -12.57 3.41 10.51
C MET A 72 -11.89 3.36 9.15
N SER A 73 -10.77 4.08 9.02
CA SER A 73 -9.87 3.95 7.87
C SER A 73 -8.77 2.95 8.23
N THR A 74 -8.89 1.72 7.75
CA THR A 74 -7.96 0.61 8.06
C THR A 74 -7.23 0.10 6.81
N ASN A 75 -7.30 0.82 5.70
CA ASN A 75 -6.55 0.51 4.47
C ASN A 75 -5.05 0.79 4.62
N ASN A 76 -4.66 1.61 5.62
CA ASN A 76 -3.26 1.81 6.02
C ASN A 76 -3.07 1.51 7.51
N ALA A 77 -2.04 0.74 7.84
CA ALA A 77 -1.51 0.49 9.17
C ALA A 77 -0.25 1.34 9.40
N ARG A 78 -0.17 2.02 10.55
CA ARG A 78 0.99 2.84 10.92
C ARG A 78 2.06 1.97 11.58
N ARG A 79 3.32 2.06 11.15
CA ARG A 79 4.43 1.29 11.75
C ARG A 79 4.50 1.38 13.28
N GLU A 80 4.22 2.56 13.82
CA GLU A 80 4.38 2.88 15.24
C GLU A 80 3.37 2.18 16.12
N THR A 81 2.20 1.85 15.56
CA THR A 81 1.06 1.35 16.34
C THR A 81 0.54 0.01 15.86
N LEU A 82 0.96 -0.50 14.69
CA LEU A 82 0.43 -1.75 14.13
C LEU A 82 0.59 -2.93 15.10
N ALA A 83 1.71 -3.00 15.83
CA ALA A 83 1.97 -4.09 16.78
C ALA A 83 1.09 -4.05 18.05
N LYS A 84 0.45 -2.92 18.34
CA LYS A 84 -0.44 -2.71 19.51
C LYS A 84 -1.90 -2.45 19.12
N SER A 85 -2.17 -2.22 17.84
CA SER A 85 -3.50 -1.92 17.32
C SER A 85 -4.43 -3.11 17.50
N TRP A 86 -5.64 -2.88 18.01
CA TRP A 86 -6.69 -3.89 18.07
C TRP A 86 -7.00 -4.50 16.68
N THR A 87 -6.92 -3.70 15.61
CA THR A 87 -7.15 -4.16 14.23
C THR A 87 -5.97 -4.95 13.69
N PHE A 88 -4.74 -4.44 13.81
CA PHE A 88 -3.58 -4.94 13.06
C PHE A 88 -2.68 -5.89 13.86
N ALA A 89 -2.62 -5.75 15.18
CA ALA A 89 -1.70 -6.52 16.03
C ALA A 89 -1.93 -8.05 15.98
N PRO A 90 -3.17 -8.57 15.84
CA PRO A 90 -3.37 -10.00 15.64
C PRO A 90 -2.65 -10.53 14.39
N ALA A 91 -2.81 -9.86 13.25
CA ALA A 91 -2.18 -10.24 11.98
C ALA A 91 -0.64 -10.10 12.06
N TRP A 92 -0.14 -9.00 12.63
CA TRP A 92 1.29 -8.78 12.82
C TRP A 92 1.95 -9.89 13.66
N ARG A 93 1.38 -10.20 14.82
CA ARG A 93 1.92 -11.24 15.72
C ARG A 93 1.86 -12.65 15.12
N ALA A 94 0.84 -12.92 14.31
CA ALA A 94 0.69 -14.19 13.62
C ALA A 94 1.58 -14.32 12.35
N GLY A 95 2.36 -13.28 12.02
CA GLY A 95 3.18 -13.29 10.80
C GLY A 95 2.38 -13.22 9.50
N GLN A 96 1.13 -12.75 9.55
CA GLN A 96 0.25 -12.61 8.39
C GLN A 96 0.63 -11.39 7.55
N ARG A 97 1.84 -11.39 7.01
CA ARG A 97 2.39 -10.36 6.12
C ARG A 97 2.20 -10.77 4.67
N CYS A 98 1.94 -9.80 3.80
CA CYS A 98 1.76 -10.00 2.37
C CYS A 98 2.55 -8.96 1.56
N LEU A 99 2.75 -9.26 0.28
CA LEU A 99 3.20 -8.30 -0.72
C LEU A 99 1.98 -7.79 -1.48
N ILE A 100 1.83 -6.48 -1.61
CA ILE A 100 0.76 -5.86 -2.40
C ILE A 100 1.40 -5.40 -3.72
N PRO A 101 1.18 -6.13 -4.84
CA PRO A 101 1.75 -5.76 -6.12
C PRO A 101 1.09 -4.49 -6.66
N VAL A 102 1.89 -3.53 -7.07
CA VAL A 102 1.43 -2.25 -7.62
C VAL A 102 2.24 -1.89 -8.86
N GLU A 103 1.56 -1.50 -9.94
CA GLU A 103 2.21 -0.87 -11.09
C GLU A 103 2.58 0.57 -10.74
N SER A 104 1.66 1.26 -10.05
CA SER A 104 1.89 2.59 -9.50
C SER A 104 0.97 2.87 -8.31
N TRP A 105 1.35 3.85 -7.48
CA TRP A 105 0.47 4.44 -6.47
C TRP A 105 0.55 5.95 -6.53
N VAL A 106 -0.46 6.63 -5.98
CA VAL A 106 -0.51 8.09 -6.00
C VAL A 106 -0.59 8.70 -4.62
N GLU A 107 0.09 9.82 -4.47
CA GLU A 107 -0.02 10.68 -3.31
C GLU A 107 -0.35 12.12 -3.75
N PRO A 108 -1.20 12.85 -2.99
CA PRO A 108 -1.59 14.19 -3.39
C PRO A 108 -0.49 15.20 -3.06
N TYR A 109 0.06 15.88 -4.06
CA TYR A 109 1.00 16.99 -3.88
C TYR A 109 0.25 18.33 -3.90
N TRP A 110 0.48 19.19 -2.90
CA TRP A 110 -0.27 20.44 -2.70
C TRP A 110 0.53 21.70 -3.09
N GLY A 111 1.35 21.63 -4.14
CA GLY A 111 2.13 22.78 -4.65
C GLY A 111 1.29 23.91 -5.26
N LEU A 112 0.03 23.64 -5.61
CA LEU A 112 -0.91 24.61 -6.21
C LEU A 112 -1.87 25.24 -5.17
N GLY A 113 -1.45 25.35 -3.91
CA GLY A 113 -2.24 25.97 -2.85
C GLY A 113 -3.42 25.12 -2.40
N SER A 114 -4.65 25.49 -2.80
CA SER A 114 -5.89 24.81 -2.38
C SER A 114 -6.27 23.59 -3.24
N ARG A 115 -5.52 23.35 -4.33
CA ARG A 115 -5.72 22.22 -5.24
C ARG A 115 -4.50 21.30 -5.19
N ASN A 116 -4.73 19.99 -5.16
CA ASN A 116 -3.64 19.03 -5.29
C ASN A 116 -3.40 18.63 -6.75
N VAL A 117 -2.16 18.25 -7.04
CA VAL A 117 -1.75 17.44 -8.18
C VAL A 117 -1.66 16.01 -7.69
N TRP A 118 -2.18 15.04 -8.44
CA TRP A 118 -2.00 13.63 -8.11
C TRP A 118 -0.62 13.19 -8.59
N TRP A 119 0.30 12.93 -7.66
CA TRP A 119 1.68 12.54 -7.97
C TRP A 119 1.80 11.02 -7.92
N SER A 120 2.12 10.41 -9.06
CA SER A 120 2.29 8.97 -9.25
C SER A 120 3.73 8.56 -9.00
N PHE A 121 3.89 7.42 -8.33
CA PHE A 121 5.15 6.73 -8.11
C PHE A 121 5.06 5.32 -8.70
N ARG A 122 6.14 4.87 -9.34
CA ARG A 122 6.34 3.51 -9.88
C ARG A 122 7.82 3.14 -9.79
N ARG A 123 8.18 1.86 -9.95
CA ARG A 123 9.60 1.49 -10.01
C ARG A 123 10.27 2.11 -11.24
N ALA A 124 11.52 2.54 -11.08
CA ALA A 124 12.31 3.11 -12.16
C ALA A 124 12.68 2.07 -13.24
N ASP A 125 12.79 0.79 -12.85
CA ASP A 125 13.11 -0.33 -13.75
C ASP A 125 11.92 -0.82 -14.60
N GLY A 126 10.73 -0.24 -14.42
CA GLY A 126 9.53 -0.60 -15.16
C GLY A 126 8.84 -1.89 -14.69
N THR A 127 9.35 -2.55 -13.65
CA THR A 127 8.71 -3.74 -13.06
C THR A 127 7.66 -3.35 -12.00
N PRO A 128 6.68 -4.22 -11.70
CA PRO A 128 5.77 -3.99 -10.59
C PRO A 128 6.51 -3.83 -9.25
N ALA A 129 6.07 -2.87 -8.44
CA ALA A 129 6.54 -2.71 -7.07
C ALA A 129 5.79 -3.64 -6.11
N ALA A 130 6.43 -3.95 -4.97
CA ALA A 130 5.82 -4.69 -3.87
C ALA A 130 5.68 -3.78 -2.65
N LEU A 131 4.45 -3.46 -2.26
CA LEU A 131 4.21 -2.72 -1.02
C LEU A 131 4.03 -3.68 0.16
N ALA A 132 4.64 -3.35 1.30
CA ALA A 132 4.53 -4.14 2.52
C ALA A 132 3.09 -4.07 3.07
N GLY A 133 2.46 -5.22 3.27
CA GLY A 133 1.10 -5.30 3.80
C GLY A 133 0.91 -6.35 4.88
N LEU A 134 -0.24 -6.28 5.54
CA LEU A 134 -0.78 -7.35 6.38
C LEU A 134 -2.06 -7.86 5.77
N TYR A 135 -2.32 -9.15 5.91
CA TYR A 135 -3.58 -9.77 5.50
C TYR A 135 -4.31 -10.39 6.69
N SER A 136 -5.62 -10.55 6.55
CA SER A 136 -6.48 -11.28 7.48
C SER A 136 -7.67 -11.84 6.71
N GLU A 137 -8.31 -12.81 7.32
CA GLU A 137 -9.64 -13.28 6.93
C GLU A 137 -10.63 -12.85 8.02
N TRP A 138 -11.83 -12.45 7.61
CA TRP A 138 -12.93 -12.13 8.51
C TRP A 138 -14.16 -12.93 8.10
N VAL A 139 -14.83 -13.56 9.07
CA VAL A 139 -16.04 -14.35 8.80
C VAL A 139 -17.25 -13.46 9.01
N GLU A 140 -18.07 -13.30 7.98
CA GLU A 140 -19.28 -12.49 8.04
C GLU A 140 -20.30 -13.12 9.00
N PRO A 141 -20.68 -12.44 10.11
CA PRO A 141 -21.49 -13.07 11.15
C PRO A 141 -22.87 -13.56 10.70
N ALA A 142 -23.42 -12.93 9.66
CA ALA A 142 -24.76 -13.25 9.16
C ALA A 142 -24.77 -14.44 8.18
N THR A 143 -23.69 -14.64 7.42
CA THR A 143 -23.66 -15.57 6.28
C THR A 143 -22.64 -16.69 6.46
N GLY A 144 -21.64 -16.51 7.33
CA GLY A 144 -20.48 -17.40 7.43
C GLY A 144 -19.46 -17.22 6.30
N GLU A 145 -19.64 -16.26 5.40
CA GLU A 145 -18.71 -15.98 4.30
C GLU A 145 -17.34 -15.57 4.85
N VAL A 146 -16.28 -16.20 4.36
CA VAL A 146 -14.90 -15.76 4.62
C VAL A 146 -14.58 -14.62 3.67
N VAL A 147 -14.22 -13.46 4.23
CA VAL A 147 -13.86 -12.24 3.51
C VAL A 147 -12.35 -11.99 3.66
N PRO A 148 -11.54 -12.29 2.62
CA PRO A 148 -10.14 -11.92 2.60
C PRO A 148 -9.98 -10.40 2.59
N ASN A 149 -9.05 -9.88 3.38
CA ASN A 149 -8.80 -8.45 3.49
C ASN A 149 -7.34 -8.16 3.83
N TYR A 150 -6.88 -6.97 3.48
CA TYR A 150 -5.50 -6.55 3.70
C TYR A 150 -5.38 -5.05 3.98
N THR A 151 -4.18 -4.63 4.39
CA THR A 151 -3.83 -3.24 4.68
C THR A 151 -2.39 -2.97 4.24
N MET A 152 -2.09 -1.74 3.81
CA MET A 152 -0.73 -1.29 3.52
C MET A 152 -0.06 -0.81 4.79
N ILE A 153 1.25 -1.05 4.94
CA ILE A 153 2.03 -0.44 6.02
C ILE A 153 2.57 0.90 5.55
N THR A 154 2.43 1.90 6.43
CA THR A 154 2.95 3.26 6.22
C THR A 154 3.90 3.64 7.35
N GLN A 155 4.81 4.55 7.04
CA GLN A 155 5.71 5.15 8.01
C GLN A 155 5.91 6.66 7.80
N PRO A 156 6.49 7.40 8.77
CA PRO A 156 6.85 8.80 8.59
C PRO A 156 7.72 8.98 7.35
N ALA A 157 7.45 10.03 6.58
CA ALA A 157 8.14 10.31 5.32
C ALA A 157 9.03 11.56 5.38
N ASP A 158 9.10 12.24 6.53
CA ASP A 158 9.81 13.52 6.67
C ASP A 158 11.30 13.44 6.31
N GLY A 159 11.92 12.26 6.39
CA GLY A 159 13.31 12.03 6.02
C GLY A 159 13.57 11.76 4.53
N HIS A 160 12.55 11.71 3.67
CA HIS A 160 12.72 11.38 2.26
C HIS A 160 12.45 12.59 1.35
N PRO A 161 13.39 12.96 0.45
CA PRO A 161 13.32 14.22 -0.31
C PRO A 161 12.02 14.47 -1.05
N VAL A 162 11.44 13.45 -1.71
CA VAL A 162 10.20 13.61 -2.47
C VAL A 162 8.94 13.26 -1.68
N LEU A 163 8.90 12.11 -0.98
CA LEU A 163 7.74 11.70 -0.17
C LEU A 163 7.39 12.70 0.97
N ALA A 164 8.37 13.43 1.51
CA ALA A 164 8.12 14.49 2.51
C ALA A 164 7.29 15.66 1.95
N LEU A 165 7.27 15.84 0.62
CA LEU A 165 6.52 16.92 -0.05
C LEU A 165 5.04 16.56 -0.27
N MET A 166 4.69 15.27 -0.16
CA MET A 166 3.33 14.78 -0.39
C MET A 166 2.38 15.13 0.75
N HIS A 167 1.07 14.99 0.53
CA HIS A 167 0.01 15.36 1.48
C HIS A 167 -0.08 16.85 1.77
N ARG A 168 -1.19 17.27 2.39
CA ARG A 168 -1.43 18.68 2.75
C ARG A 168 -0.29 19.25 3.62
N PRO A 169 0.04 20.55 3.49
CA PRO A 169 0.90 21.25 4.45
C PRO A 169 0.34 21.16 5.87
N GLY A 170 1.22 21.11 6.87
CA GLY A 170 0.84 21.00 8.29
C GLY A 170 0.19 19.67 8.69
N LYS A 171 0.18 18.67 7.80
CA LYS A 171 -0.20 17.28 8.11
C LYS A 171 1.04 16.40 8.12
N GLU A 172 1.02 15.42 9.02
CA GLU A 172 2.02 14.35 9.11
C GLU A 172 2.26 13.73 7.73
N LYS A 173 3.55 13.64 7.33
CA LYS A 173 3.98 13.10 6.05
C LYS A 173 4.15 11.59 6.18
N ARG A 174 3.49 10.83 5.30
CA ARG A 174 3.51 9.37 5.33
C ARG A 174 3.76 8.82 3.95
N GLY A 175 4.62 7.81 3.90
CA GLY A 175 4.86 6.99 2.72
C GLY A 175 4.45 5.55 2.98
N VAL A 176 4.00 4.87 1.93
CA VAL A 176 3.93 3.39 1.93
C VAL A 176 5.35 2.80 1.91
N VAL A 177 5.49 1.59 2.43
CA VAL A 177 6.77 0.87 2.44
C VAL A 177 6.87 0.01 1.19
N MET A 178 7.82 0.33 0.31
CA MET A 178 8.18 -0.52 -0.83
C MET A 178 9.29 -1.48 -0.42
N LEU A 179 9.13 -2.76 -0.75
CA LEU A 179 10.10 -3.81 -0.49
C LEU A 179 10.86 -4.15 -1.78
N GLU A 180 12.18 -4.19 -1.71
CA GLU A 180 13.00 -4.67 -2.83
C GLU A 180 12.91 -6.20 -2.96
N PRO A 181 13.10 -6.77 -4.17
CA PRO A 181 12.98 -8.21 -4.40
C PRO A 181 13.77 -9.09 -3.44
N GLY A 182 14.97 -8.65 -3.03
CA GLY A 182 15.82 -9.38 -2.08
C GLY A 182 15.24 -9.48 -0.66
N ASP A 183 14.29 -8.62 -0.30
CA ASP A 183 13.67 -8.56 1.03
C ASP A 183 12.33 -9.30 1.11
N TRP A 184 11.78 -9.77 -0.02
CA TRP A 184 10.44 -10.35 -0.07
C TRP A 184 10.30 -11.61 0.78
N ASP A 185 11.28 -12.51 0.74
CA ASP A 185 11.25 -13.76 1.52
C ASP A 185 11.34 -13.46 3.03
N ALA A 186 12.28 -12.60 3.42
CA ALA A 186 12.42 -12.15 4.81
C ALA A 186 11.16 -11.43 5.31
N TRP A 187 10.50 -10.66 4.45
CA TRP A 187 9.21 -10.04 4.75
C TRP A 187 8.10 -11.08 4.94
N LEU A 188 7.97 -12.05 4.04
CA LEU A 188 6.88 -13.04 4.13
C LEU A 188 7.09 -14.02 5.29
N HIS A 189 8.31 -14.51 5.49
CA HIS A 189 8.61 -15.64 6.36
C HIS A 189 9.37 -15.30 7.65
N GLY A 190 9.96 -14.10 7.74
CA GLY A 190 10.78 -13.72 8.88
C GLY A 190 10.02 -13.54 10.19
N THR A 191 10.77 -13.35 11.27
CA THR A 191 10.22 -12.93 12.56
C THR A 191 9.66 -11.50 12.48
N ALA A 192 8.82 -11.10 13.45
CA ALA A 192 8.34 -9.71 13.53
C ALA A 192 9.50 -8.69 13.64
N ALA A 193 10.61 -9.05 14.29
CA ALA A 193 11.78 -8.19 14.39
C ALA A 193 12.51 -8.02 13.04
N GLN A 194 12.66 -9.11 12.27
CA GLN A 194 13.22 -9.04 10.92
C GLN A 194 12.32 -8.21 10.00
N ALA A 195 11.01 -8.43 10.04
CA ALA A 195 10.04 -7.66 9.26
C ALA A 195 10.07 -6.16 9.63
N GLU A 196 10.13 -5.81 10.92
CA GLU A 196 10.22 -4.41 11.38
C GLU A 196 11.48 -3.71 10.82
N ALA A 197 12.59 -4.42 10.69
CA ALA A 197 13.84 -3.89 10.14
C ALA A 197 13.76 -3.60 8.62
N LEU A 198 12.76 -4.12 7.92
CA LEU A 198 12.48 -3.87 6.50
C LEU A 198 11.55 -2.68 6.27
N ILE A 199 10.91 -2.15 7.33
CA ILE A 199 10.03 -0.97 7.25
C ILE A 199 10.90 0.29 7.09
N LYS A 200 11.23 0.61 5.84
CA LYS A 200 12.10 1.73 5.42
C LYS A 200 11.46 2.52 4.28
N LEU A 201 11.92 3.76 4.09
CA LEU A 201 11.54 4.54 2.91
C LEU A 201 12.37 4.01 1.73
N PRO A 202 11.81 4.01 0.52
CA PRO A 202 12.58 3.64 -0.65
C PRO A 202 13.80 4.56 -0.79
N PRO A 203 14.97 4.05 -1.22
CA PRO A 203 16.10 4.90 -1.57
C PRO A 203 15.79 5.76 -2.80
N LEU A 204 16.55 6.83 -3.02
CA LEU A 204 16.44 7.58 -4.27
C LEU A 204 16.91 6.74 -5.45
N GLY A 205 16.35 6.99 -6.64
CA GLY A 205 16.74 6.33 -7.89
C GLY A 205 16.06 4.99 -8.16
N VAL A 206 15.37 4.39 -7.19
CA VAL A 206 14.58 3.16 -7.44
C VAL A 206 13.15 3.45 -7.86
N LEU A 207 12.70 4.70 -7.70
CA LEU A 207 11.38 5.15 -8.14
C LEU A 207 11.50 6.09 -9.34
N ARG A 208 10.48 6.07 -10.20
CA ARG A 208 10.18 7.17 -11.11
C ARG A 208 8.89 7.80 -10.63
N SER A 209 8.84 9.13 -10.61
CA SER A 209 7.64 9.86 -10.19
C SER A 209 7.28 11.05 -11.08
N GLY A 210 6.00 11.40 -11.10
CA GLY A 210 5.45 12.47 -11.94
C GLY A 210 3.97 12.69 -11.67
N ALA A 211 3.41 13.77 -12.21
CA ALA A 211 1.96 13.97 -12.14
C ALA A 211 1.25 12.87 -12.96
N GLU A 212 0.12 12.37 -12.44
CA GLU A 212 -0.75 11.44 -13.17
C GLU A 212 -1.25 12.04 -14.48
N LYS A 213 -1.42 13.37 -14.48
CA LYS A 213 -1.71 14.19 -15.65
C LYS A 213 -0.47 15.02 -15.98
N PRO A 214 0.33 14.65 -17.00
CA PRO A 214 1.58 15.34 -17.31
C PRO A 214 1.43 16.85 -17.50
N GLU A 215 0.29 17.30 -18.03
CA GLU A 215 -0.04 18.73 -18.20
C GLU A 215 -0.11 19.51 -16.87
N GLU A 216 -0.34 18.83 -15.74
CA GLU A 216 -0.35 19.48 -14.42
C GLU A 216 1.06 19.83 -13.92
N GLU A 217 2.12 19.19 -14.43
CA GLU A 217 3.50 19.55 -14.08
C GLU A 217 3.85 20.95 -14.58
N ALA A 218 3.32 21.35 -15.73
CA ALA A 218 3.54 22.68 -16.31
C ALA A 218 2.92 23.82 -15.48
N LEU A 219 2.06 23.50 -14.51
CA LEU A 219 1.45 24.46 -13.60
C LEU A 219 2.31 24.72 -12.36
N LEU A 220 3.32 23.88 -12.10
CA LEU A 220 4.18 23.98 -10.93
C LEU A 220 5.34 24.96 -11.19
N PRO A 221 5.73 25.78 -10.20
CA PRO A 221 7.00 26.51 -10.23
C PRO A 221 8.18 25.59 -10.50
N ALA A 222 9.18 26.08 -11.24
CA ALA A 222 10.34 25.28 -11.65
C ALA A 222 11.10 24.69 -10.46
N GLU A 223 11.25 25.44 -9.35
CA GLU A 223 11.93 24.94 -8.16
C GLU A 223 11.16 23.80 -7.48
N GLN A 224 9.82 23.83 -7.50
CA GLN A 224 8.99 22.76 -6.95
C GLN A 224 9.10 21.50 -7.81
N LEU A 225 9.04 21.66 -9.13
CA LEU A 225 9.16 20.53 -10.05
C LEU A 225 10.55 19.88 -9.95
N GLN A 226 11.61 20.67 -9.85
CA GLN A 226 12.97 20.16 -9.65
C GLN A 226 13.08 19.32 -8.36
N ALA A 227 12.51 19.79 -7.26
CA ALA A 227 12.51 19.05 -5.99
C ALA A 227 11.74 17.72 -6.09
N LEU A 228 10.65 17.68 -6.86
CA LEU A 228 9.85 16.48 -7.05
C LEU A 228 10.50 15.43 -7.96
N LYS A 229 11.40 15.85 -8.85
CA LYS A 229 12.09 14.97 -9.82
C LYS A 229 13.36 14.33 -9.26
N LEU A 230 13.69 14.52 -7.99
CA LEU A 230 14.85 13.90 -7.34
C LEU A 230 14.81 12.36 -7.29
N GLU A 231 13.67 11.73 -7.59
CA GLU A 231 13.57 10.28 -7.71
C GLU A 231 14.22 9.71 -8.98
N GLY A 232 14.30 10.49 -10.07
CA GLY A 232 14.57 9.96 -11.42
C GLY A 232 15.56 10.74 -12.27
#